data_AF-A0A9E5KCL3-F1
#
_entry.id   AF-A0A9E5KCL3-F1
#
_cell.length_a   1.000
_cell.length_b   1.000
_cell.length_c   1.000
_cell.angle_alpha   90.00
_cell.angle_beta   90.00
_cell.angle_gamma   90.00
#
_symmetry.space_group_name_H-M   'P 1'
#
loop_
_entity.id
_entity.type
_entity.pdbx_description
1 polymer ?
#
loop_
_entity_poly.entity_id
_entity_poly.type
_entity_poly.pdbx_seq_one_letter_code
_entity_poly.pdbx_strand_id
1 'polypeptide(L)'
;MAGYYRKFLGRNGSVQEVQGFVNSFLNGATENQVISTFLLSDEYQIANPPINLFITGLYNSLLNRAPDAEGLASYSQALRSGVTREAVVLSFLNSTEYCSDQVSAEYLAILGRAADPSGLGFWTGQMQQNGYGAMVIGLASSQEAFNRAQTTPVT
;
A
#
# COMPACT_ATOMS: atom_id res chain seq x y z
N MET A 1 3.56 3.88 -10.66
CA MET A 1 3.78 2.54 -11.28
C MET A 1 5.25 2.13 -11.36
N ALA A 2 6.16 2.88 -12.00
CA ALA A 2 7.59 2.51 -12.03
C ALA A 2 8.24 2.41 -10.63
N GLY A 3 7.69 3.14 -9.65
CA GLY A 3 8.10 3.05 -8.24
C GLY A 3 7.84 1.69 -7.58
N TYR A 4 6.86 0.90 -8.02
CA TYR A 4 6.54 -0.39 -7.40
C TYR A 4 7.59 -1.46 -7.64
N TYR A 5 8.16 -1.50 -8.85
CA TYR A 5 9.31 -2.36 -9.12
C TYR A 5 10.48 -2.06 -8.20
N ARG A 6 10.82 -0.78 -8.00
CA ARG A 6 11.90 -0.41 -7.08
C ARG A 6 11.55 -0.72 -5.63
N LYS A 7 10.31 -0.44 -5.22
CA LYS A 7 9.85 -0.60 -3.84
C LYS A 7 9.79 -2.08 -3.44
N PHE A 8 9.22 -2.94 -4.28
CA PHE A 8 8.93 -4.33 -3.91
C PHE A 8 9.94 -5.33 -4.46
N LEU A 9 10.57 -5.06 -5.60
CA LEU A 9 11.50 -6.00 -6.27
C LEU A 9 12.94 -5.48 -6.33
N GLY A 10 13.20 -4.24 -5.90
CA GLY A 10 14.55 -3.67 -5.89
C GLY A 10 15.16 -3.41 -7.28
N ARG A 11 14.38 -3.54 -8.36
CA ARG A 11 14.83 -3.31 -9.75
C ARG A 11 13.96 -2.28 -10.45
N ASN A 12 14.37 -1.87 -11.65
CA ASN A 12 13.50 -1.11 -12.54
C ASN A 12 12.66 -2.10 -13.38
N GLY A 13 11.37 -1.81 -13.53
CA GLY A 13 10.51 -2.52 -14.48
C GLY A 13 10.82 -2.07 -15.90
N SER A 14 10.73 -2.99 -16.86
CA SER A 14 10.76 -2.67 -18.28
C SER A 14 9.54 -1.83 -18.69
N VAL A 15 9.63 -1.17 -19.86
CA VAL A 15 8.51 -0.37 -20.38
C VAL A 15 7.28 -1.25 -20.59
N GLN A 16 7.44 -2.46 -21.11
CA GLN A 16 6.36 -3.41 -21.36
C GLN A 16 5.67 -3.84 -20.06
N GLU A 17 6.47 -4.16 -19.02
CA GLU A 17 5.98 -4.48 -17.68
C GLU A 17 5.16 -3.33 -17.07
N VAL A 18 5.67 -2.10 -17.15
CA VAL A 18 4.94 -0.92 -16.65
C VAL A 18 3.66 -0.68 -17.45
N GLN A 19 3.70 -0.83 -18.78
CA GLN A 19 2.52 -0.69 -19.64
C GLN A 19 1.46 -1.76 -19.36
N GLY A 20 1.86 -2.99 -19.03
CA GLY A 20 0.95 -4.05 -18.58
C GLY A 20 0.13 -3.60 -17.36
N PHE A 21 0.80 -3.04 -16.34
CA PHE A 21 0.09 -2.53 -15.16
C PHE A 21 -0.78 -1.30 -15.43
N VAL A 22 -0.34 -0.41 -16.32
CA VAL A 22 -1.19 0.71 -16.77
C VAL A 22 -2.50 0.16 -17.36
N ASN A 23 -2.42 -0.86 -18.21
CA ASN A 23 -3.61 -1.51 -18.76
C ASN A 23 -4.46 -2.19 -17.67
N SER A 24 -3.86 -2.80 -16.65
CA SER A 24 -4.61 -3.36 -15.52
C SER A 24 -5.45 -2.29 -14.81
N PHE A 25 -4.87 -1.11 -14.53
CA PHE A 25 -5.61 -0.01 -13.92
C PHE A 25 -6.73 0.52 -14.84
N LEU A 26 -6.48 0.62 -16.15
CA LEU A 26 -7.51 1.01 -17.12
C LEU A 26 -8.68 0.01 -17.17
N ASN A 27 -8.43 -1.25 -16.83
CA ASN A 27 -9.45 -2.29 -16.71
C ASN A 27 -10.05 -2.40 -15.29
N GLY A 28 -9.80 -1.42 -14.42
CA GLY A 28 -10.39 -1.35 -13.08
C GLY A 28 -9.67 -2.14 -12.00
N ALA A 29 -8.43 -2.58 -12.24
CA ALA A 29 -7.62 -3.17 -11.16
C ALA A 29 -7.39 -2.15 -10.05
N THR A 30 -7.52 -2.61 -8.81
CA THR A 30 -7.23 -1.82 -7.61
C THR A 30 -5.73 -1.80 -7.33
N GLU A 31 -5.31 -0.77 -6.60
CA GLU A 31 -3.96 -0.67 -6.04
C GLU A 31 -3.60 -1.93 -5.22
N ASN A 32 -4.55 -2.37 -4.39
CA ASN A 32 -4.67 -3.70 -3.77
C ASN A 32 -4.08 -4.84 -4.61
N GLN A 33 -4.73 -5.06 -5.75
CA GLN A 33 -4.43 -6.18 -6.66
C GLN A 33 -3.06 -6.02 -7.33
N VAL A 34 -2.67 -4.81 -7.68
CA VAL A 34 -1.36 -4.55 -8.28
C VAL A 34 -0.25 -4.83 -7.27
N ILE A 35 -0.35 -4.33 -6.04
CA ILE A 35 0.63 -4.60 -4.98
C ILE A 35 0.73 -6.10 -4.69
N SER A 36 -0.41 -6.80 -4.58
CA SER A 36 -0.43 -8.26 -4.39
C SER A 36 0.30 -9.00 -5.51
N THR A 37 0.21 -8.52 -6.77
CA THR A 37 0.95 -9.12 -7.90
C THR A 37 2.46 -9.09 -7.68
N PHE A 38 2.99 -7.99 -7.13
CA PHE A 38 4.42 -7.89 -6.80
C PHE A 38 4.78 -8.81 -5.63
N LEU A 39 4.04 -8.73 -4.53
CA LEU A 39 4.35 -9.46 -3.28
C LEU A 39 4.16 -10.98 -3.40
N LEU A 40 3.36 -11.44 -4.37
CA LEU A 40 3.13 -12.86 -4.64
C LEU A 40 3.91 -13.38 -5.85
N SER A 41 4.64 -12.51 -6.56
CA SER A 41 5.47 -12.93 -7.71
C SER A 41 6.57 -13.90 -7.31
N ASP A 42 6.95 -14.79 -8.22
CA ASP A 42 8.08 -15.71 -8.02
C ASP A 42 9.36 -14.95 -7.66
N GLU A 43 9.58 -13.77 -8.26
CA GLU A 43 10.73 -12.92 -7.97
C GLU A 43 10.77 -12.50 -6.48
N TYR A 44 9.64 -12.04 -5.95
CA TYR A 44 9.54 -11.68 -4.53
C TYR A 44 9.69 -12.88 -3.62
N GLN A 45 9.13 -14.03 -4.00
CA GLN A 45 9.20 -15.26 -3.23
C GLN A 45 10.60 -15.88 -3.23
N ILE A 46 11.34 -15.79 -4.34
CA ILE A 46 12.74 -16.21 -4.45
C ILE A 46 13.65 -15.30 -3.62
N ALA A 47 13.37 -13.98 -3.60
CA ALA A 47 14.08 -13.05 -2.72
C ALA A 47 13.78 -13.28 -1.23
N ASN A 48 12.62 -13.85 -0.91
CA ASN A 48 12.16 -14.11 0.47
C ASN A 48 11.67 -15.56 0.68
N PRO A 49 12.53 -16.60 0.54
CA PRO A 49 12.08 -17.98 0.50
C PRO A 49 11.51 -18.50 1.83
N PRO A 50 12.22 -18.37 2.98
CA PRO A 50 11.70 -18.76 4.28
C PRO A 50 10.46 -17.97 4.68
N ILE A 51 9.51 -18.63 5.37
CA ILE A 51 8.30 -17.99 5.92
C ILE A 51 8.64 -16.71 6.71
N ASN A 52 9.66 -16.76 7.57
CA ASN A 52 10.04 -15.60 8.37
C ASN A 52 10.58 -14.44 7.53
N LEU A 53 11.33 -14.72 6.43
CA LEU A 53 11.82 -13.68 5.53
C LEU A 53 10.68 -13.08 4.71
N PHE A 54 9.73 -13.91 4.25
CA PHE A 54 8.53 -13.44 3.58
C PHE A 54 7.75 -12.45 4.46
N ILE A 55 7.45 -12.82 5.71
CA ILE A 55 6.74 -11.95 6.64
C ILE A 55 7.55 -10.68 6.92
N THR A 56 8.85 -10.81 7.19
CA THR A 56 9.74 -9.65 7.43
C THR A 56 9.74 -8.71 6.21
N GLY A 57 9.75 -9.26 5.00
CA GLY A 57 9.62 -8.51 3.76
C GLY A 57 8.32 -7.71 3.68
N LEU A 58 7.18 -8.31 4.07
CA LEU A 58 5.88 -7.62 4.09
C LEU A 58 5.88 -6.44 5.06
N TYR A 59 6.36 -6.64 6.29
CA TYR A 59 6.48 -5.57 7.30
C TYR A 59 7.33 -4.41 6.77
N ASN A 60 8.51 -4.71 6.22
CA ASN A 60 9.38 -3.66 5.69
C ASN A 60 8.78 -2.94 4.48
N SER A 61 8.14 -3.69 3.56
CA SER A 61 7.67 -3.14 2.30
C SER A 61 6.35 -2.37 2.42
N LEU A 62 5.49 -2.77 3.37
CA LEU A 62 4.15 -2.21 3.53
C LEU A 62 4.06 -1.26 4.72
N LEU A 63 4.71 -1.58 5.84
CA LEU A 63 4.57 -0.86 7.11
C LEU A 63 5.83 -0.06 7.47
N ASN A 64 6.87 -0.07 6.63
CA ASN A 64 8.15 0.62 6.84
C ASN A 64 8.81 0.33 8.21
N ARG A 65 8.59 -0.86 8.77
CA ARG A 65 9.17 -1.29 10.05
C ARG A 65 9.52 -2.77 10.04
N ALA A 66 10.33 -3.18 11.02
CA ALA A 66 10.53 -4.60 11.31
C ALA A 66 9.30 -5.20 12.01
N PRO A 67 9.04 -6.52 11.84
CA PRO A 67 8.07 -7.21 12.66
C PRO A 67 8.51 -7.21 14.12
N ASP A 68 7.55 -7.06 15.02
CA ASP A 68 7.74 -7.47 16.42
C ASP A 68 7.69 -9.00 16.54
N ALA A 69 8.16 -9.52 17.68
CA ALA A 69 8.29 -10.96 17.90
C ALA A 69 6.93 -11.69 17.85
N GLU A 70 5.87 -11.05 18.33
CA GLU A 70 4.52 -11.64 18.39
C GLU A 70 3.89 -11.70 16.98
N GLY A 71 3.93 -10.59 16.24
CA GLY A 71 3.46 -10.51 14.87
C GLY A 71 4.16 -11.52 13.96
N LEU A 72 5.49 -11.62 14.05
CA LEU A 72 6.25 -12.62 13.29
C LEU A 72 5.82 -14.04 13.65
N ALA A 73 5.71 -14.36 14.94
CA ALA A 73 5.30 -15.69 15.39
C ALA A 73 3.89 -16.05 14.93
N SER A 74 2.94 -15.12 15.05
CA SER A 74 1.54 -15.29 14.67
C SER A 74 1.37 -15.57 13.18
N TYR A 75 1.92 -14.71 12.31
CA TYR A 75 1.85 -14.91 10.86
C TYR A 75 2.62 -16.15 10.41
N SER A 76 3.76 -16.45 11.03
CA SER A 76 4.51 -17.66 10.72
C SER A 76 3.72 -18.92 11.09
N GLN A 77 3.01 -18.92 12.21
CA GLN A 77 2.12 -20.01 12.59
C GLN A 77 0.94 -20.15 11.63
N ALA A 78 0.31 -19.04 11.24
CA ALA A 78 -0.80 -19.04 10.29
C ALA A 78 -0.41 -19.70 8.96
N LEU A 79 0.75 -19.32 8.39
CA LEU A 79 1.26 -19.92 7.16
C LEU A 79 1.58 -21.42 7.31
N ARG A 80 2.15 -21.83 8.46
CA ARG A 80 2.39 -23.26 8.74
C ARG A 80 1.10 -24.06 8.91
N SER A 81 0.04 -23.43 9.41
CA SER A 81 -1.29 -24.02 9.55
C SER A 81 -2.10 -24.03 8.24
N GLY A 82 -1.53 -23.58 7.12
CA GLY A 82 -2.16 -23.65 5.80
C GLY A 82 -2.85 -22.38 5.32
N VAL A 83 -2.76 -21.26 6.05
CA VAL A 83 -3.18 -19.95 5.51
C VAL A 83 -2.31 -19.62 4.30
N THR A 84 -2.90 -19.10 3.24
CA THR A 84 -2.16 -18.78 2.01
C THR A 84 -1.35 -17.49 2.17
N ARG A 85 -0.24 -17.38 1.42
CA ARG A 85 0.52 -16.12 1.34
C ARG A 85 -0.35 -14.95 0.87
N GLU A 86 -1.30 -15.23 -0.03
CA GLU A 86 -2.27 -14.23 -0.50
C GLU A 86 -3.17 -13.72 0.63
N ALA A 87 -3.73 -14.61 1.45
CA ALA A 87 -4.53 -14.19 2.60
C ALA A 87 -3.70 -13.37 3.61
N VAL A 88 -2.43 -13.71 3.81
CA VAL A 88 -1.52 -12.91 4.63
C VAL A 88 -1.30 -11.54 4.01
N VAL A 89 -0.94 -11.44 2.72
CA VAL A 89 -0.74 -10.15 2.03
C VAL A 89 -1.98 -9.27 2.13
N LEU A 90 -3.17 -9.82 1.87
CA LEU A 90 -4.43 -9.09 1.99
C LEU A 90 -4.70 -8.61 3.42
N SER A 91 -4.31 -9.38 4.44
CA SER A 91 -4.44 -8.94 5.83
C SER A 91 -3.59 -7.70 6.15
N PHE A 92 -2.38 -7.59 5.57
CA PHE A 92 -1.54 -6.40 5.71
C PHE A 92 -2.15 -5.22 4.95
N LEU A 93 -2.56 -5.43 3.70
CA LEU A 93 -3.09 -4.37 2.83
C LEU A 93 -4.43 -3.80 3.30
N ASN A 94 -5.16 -4.53 4.14
CA ASN A 94 -6.40 -4.08 4.77
C ASN A 94 -6.21 -3.70 6.25
N SER A 95 -4.99 -3.81 6.79
CA SER A 95 -4.71 -3.47 8.19
C SER A 95 -4.89 -1.97 8.43
N THR A 96 -5.35 -1.62 9.63
CA THR A 96 -5.48 -0.22 10.04
C THR A 96 -4.14 0.50 9.96
N GLU A 97 -3.04 -0.17 10.32
CA GLU A 97 -1.69 0.39 10.25
C GLU A 97 -1.33 0.82 8.82
N TYR A 98 -1.39 -0.12 7.87
CA TYR A 98 -1.11 0.17 6.47
C TYR A 98 -2.00 1.29 5.91
N CYS A 99 -3.30 1.21 6.15
CA CYS A 99 -4.24 2.23 5.66
C CYS A 99 -3.97 3.60 6.28
N SER A 100 -3.66 3.66 7.57
CA SER A 100 -3.34 4.92 8.26
C SER A 100 -2.02 5.54 7.76
N ASP A 101 -1.03 4.72 7.42
CA ASP A 101 0.22 5.18 6.83
C ASP A 101 0.00 5.77 5.43
N GLN A 102 -0.80 5.09 4.59
CA GLN A 102 -1.15 5.61 3.27
C GLN A 102 -1.92 6.93 3.37
N VAL A 103 -2.93 7.00 4.24
CA VAL A 103 -3.69 8.24 4.47
C VAL A 103 -2.77 9.37 4.94
N SER A 104 -1.85 9.09 5.86
CA SER A 104 -0.92 10.10 6.37
C SER A 104 0.00 10.63 5.27
N ALA A 105 0.51 9.75 4.40
CA ALA A 105 1.31 10.14 3.25
C ALA A 105 0.53 11.01 2.26
N GLU A 106 -0.72 10.64 1.97
CA GLU A 106 -1.57 11.38 1.03
C GLU A 106 -2.02 12.73 1.58
N TYR A 107 -2.24 12.86 2.89
CA TYR A 107 -2.46 14.16 3.54
C TYR A 107 -1.29 15.12 3.31
N LEU A 108 -0.05 14.64 3.48
CA LEU A 108 1.13 15.47 3.23
C LEU A 108 1.27 15.81 1.75
N ALA A 109 1.03 14.85 0.85
CA ALA A 109 1.16 15.07 -0.59
C ALA A 109 0.09 16.04 -1.14
N ILE A 110 -1.17 15.84 -0.76
CA ILE A 110 -2.32 16.57 -1.31
C ILE A 110 -2.58 17.88 -0.55
N LEU A 111 -2.55 17.84 0.78
CA LEU A 111 -2.91 18.98 1.63
C LEU A 111 -1.70 19.70 2.23
N GLY A 112 -0.49 19.14 2.14
CA GLY A 112 0.73 19.77 2.65
C GLY A 112 0.82 19.82 4.17
N ARG A 113 0.00 19.04 4.88
CA ARG A 113 -0.02 18.98 6.35
C ARG A 113 -0.29 17.57 6.83
N ALA A 114 0.00 17.32 8.11
CA ALA A 114 -0.40 16.09 8.77
C ALA A 114 -1.93 16.01 8.93
N ALA A 115 -2.47 14.80 8.87
CA ALA A 115 -3.85 14.52 9.24
C ALA A 115 -4.07 14.78 10.73
N ASP A 116 -5.19 15.42 11.07
CA ASP A 116 -5.70 15.42 12.44
C ASP A 116 -6.32 14.05 12.78
N PRO A 117 -6.50 13.70 14.06
CA PRO A 117 -6.99 12.37 14.45
C PRO A 117 -8.33 11.98 13.83
N SER A 118 -9.24 12.95 13.67
CA SER A 118 -10.56 12.71 13.07
C SER A 118 -10.46 12.44 11.57
N GLY A 119 -9.68 13.26 10.85
CA GLY A 119 -9.39 13.06 9.43
C GLY A 119 -8.69 11.72 9.16
N LEU A 120 -7.65 11.41 9.95
CA LEU A 120 -6.93 10.14 9.83
C LEU A 120 -7.88 8.95 10.00
N GLY A 121 -8.70 8.94 11.06
CA GLY A 121 -9.65 7.86 11.31
C GLY A 121 -10.70 7.72 10.20
N PHE A 122 -11.28 8.84 9.75
CA PHE A 122 -12.28 8.85 8.68
C PHE A 122 -11.72 8.27 7.38
N TRP A 123 -10.60 8.80 6.90
CA TRP A 123 -10.02 8.39 5.61
C TRP A 123 -9.40 7.00 5.66
N THR A 124 -8.91 6.55 6.82
CA THR A 124 -8.48 5.16 7.02
C THR A 124 -9.65 4.21 6.83
N GLY A 125 -10.80 4.52 7.44
CA GLY A 125 -12.03 3.75 7.24
C GLY A 125 -12.53 3.77 5.80
N GLN A 126 -12.47 4.93 5.14
CA GLN A 126 -12.81 5.05 3.72
C GLN A 126 -11.90 4.20 2.83
N MET A 127 -10.59 4.18 3.10
CA MET A 127 -9.64 3.35 2.36
C MET A 127 -9.92 1.86 2.57
N GLN A 128 -10.22 1.43 3.79
CA GLN A 128 -10.52 0.02 4.09
C GLN A 128 -11.81 -0.45 3.40
N GLN A 129 -12.81 0.42 3.27
CA GLN A 129 -14.10 0.07 2.68
C GLN A 129 -14.12 0.20 1.16
N ASN A 130 -13.56 1.30 0.64
CA ASN A 130 -13.72 1.72 -0.76
C ASN A 130 -12.41 1.65 -1.55
N GLY A 131 -11.31 1.28 -0.89
CA GLY A 131 -9.99 1.17 -1.49
C GLY A 131 -9.24 2.50 -1.58
N TYR A 132 -7.94 2.37 -1.88
CA TYR A 132 -7.01 3.49 -1.99
C TYR A 132 -7.46 4.58 -2.98
N GLY A 133 -7.89 4.20 -4.18
CA GLY A 133 -8.28 5.16 -5.22
C GLY A 133 -9.46 6.04 -4.79
N ALA A 134 -10.48 5.46 -4.17
CA ALA A 134 -11.63 6.22 -3.66
C ALA A 134 -11.22 7.18 -2.53
N MET A 135 -10.34 6.74 -1.63
CA MET A 135 -9.79 7.59 -0.56
C MET A 135 -9.04 8.80 -1.14
N VAL A 136 -8.12 8.57 -2.08
CA VAL A 136 -7.32 9.66 -2.69
C VAL A 136 -8.20 10.65 -3.46
N ILE A 137 -9.16 10.15 -4.25
CA ILE A 137 -10.12 11.00 -4.97
C ILE A 137 -10.95 11.83 -3.99
N GLY A 138 -11.46 11.21 -2.92
CA GLY A 138 -12.21 11.90 -1.88
C GLY A 138 -11.40 12.99 -1.19
N LEU A 139 -10.15 12.70 -0.81
CA LEU A 139 -9.27 13.66 -0.17
C LEU A 139 -8.92 14.84 -1.10
N ALA A 140 -8.57 14.54 -2.36
CA ALA A 140 -8.22 15.55 -3.37
C ALA A 140 -9.42 16.40 -3.83
N SER A 141 -10.64 15.88 -3.74
CA SER A 141 -11.88 16.62 -4.03
C SER A 141 -12.45 17.36 -2.82
N SER A 142 -11.81 17.26 -1.66
CA SER A 142 -12.25 17.96 -0.46
C SER A 142 -12.19 19.48 -0.63
N GLN A 143 -13.09 20.19 0.08
CA GLN A 143 -13.06 21.66 0.13
C GLN A 143 -11.70 22.20 0.58
N GLU A 144 -11.02 21.45 1.45
CA GLU A 144 -9.69 21.83 1.93
C GLU A 144 -8.63 21.78 0.82
N ALA A 145 -8.61 20.71 0.02
CA ALA A 145 -7.73 20.61 -1.14
C ALA A 145 -8.00 21.74 -2.15
N PHE A 146 -9.27 22.07 -2.36
CA PHE A 146 -9.68 23.19 -3.21
C PHE A 146 -9.17 24.54 -2.68
N ASN A 147 -9.32 24.80 -1.39
CA ASN A 147 -8.82 26.04 -0.76
C ASN A 147 -7.29 26.17 -0.86
N ARG A 148 -6.56 25.06 -0.73
CA ARG A 148 -5.10 25.03 -0.92
C ARG A 148 -4.70 25.36 -2.36
N ALA A 149 -5.37 24.78 -3.35
CA ALA A 149 -5.08 25.04 -4.76
C ALA A 149 -5.25 26.52 -5.14
N GLN A 150 -6.19 27.24 -4.50
CA GLN A 150 -6.39 28.67 -4.73
C GLN A 150 -5.36 29.58 -4.04
N THR A 151 -4.70 29.09 -2.98
CA THR A 151 -3.78 29.89 -2.16
C THR A 151 -2.32 29.69 -2.53
N THR A 152 -2.02 28.84 -3.51
CA THR A 152 -0.66 28.62 -4.03
C THR A 152 -0.49 29.46 -5.31
N PRO A 153 0.20 30.62 -5.30
CA PRO A 153 0.40 31.40 -6.52
C PRO A 153 1.34 30.63 -7.45
N VAL A 154 1.00 30.53 -8.73
CA VAL A 154 1.93 30.06 -9.78
C VAL A 154 3.08 31.08 -9.81
N THR A 155 4.27 30.66 -9.37
CA THR A 155 5.52 31.42 -9.48
C THR A 155 6.48 30.69 -10.39
#